data_AF-X1EM57-F1
#
_entry.id   AF-X1EM57-F1
#
_cell.length_a   1.000
_cell.length_b   1.000
_cell.length_c   1.000
_cell.angle_alpha   90.00
_cell.angle_beta   90.00
_cell.angle_gamma   90.00
#
_symmetry.space_group_name_H-M   'P 1'
#
loop_
_entity.id
_entity.type
_entity.pdbx_description
1 polymer ?
#
loop_
_entity_poly.entity_id
_entity_poly.type
_entity_poly.pdbx_seq_one_letter_code
_entity_poly.pdbx_strand_id
1 'polypeptide(L)'
;YCYINIKEPYKTIDKIIKDHGENISRINSSHCIDMLASEKERENIANTIANGEKVWWLTPGWVLYRNYVFQDWDKAMANENFPKHTGGAILLDGIGFWEKYSSDHPEKILEFSDWMGIQIQPYKISLNRYKDLLLEKIK
;
A
#
# COMPACT_ATOMS: atom_id res chain seq x y z
N TYR A 1 8.03 9.75 2.25
CA TYR A 1 9.28 9.60 1.48
C TYR A 1 9.68 8.12 1.49
N CYS A 2 9.81 7.49 0.32
CA CYS A 2 10.10 6.04 0.22
C CYS A 2 11.60 5.72 0.15
N TYR A 3 12.46 6.73 0.12
CA TYR A 3 13.92 6.57 0.06
C TYR A 3 14.58 7.67 0.90
N ILE A 4 15.45 7.25 1.81
CA ILE A 4 16.32 8.10 2.62
C ILE A 4 17.69 7.46 2.63
N ASN A 5 18.72 8.18 2.17
CA ASN A 5 20.09 7.74 2.29
C ASN A 5 20.68 8.29 3.59
N ILE A 6 20.96 7.41 4.56
CA ILE A 6 21.48 7.79 5.89
C ILE A 6 22.86 8.45 5.78
N LYS A 7 23.69 8.02 4.82
CA LYS A 7 25.04 8.57 4.60
C LYS A 7 25.02 9.88 3.81
N GLU A 8 24.02 10.06 2.95
CA GLU A 8 23.83 11.26 2.14
C GLU A 8 22.38 11.78 2.24
N PRO A 9 21.96 12.39 3.37
CA PRO A 9 20.55 12.74 3.62
C PRO A 9 19.94 13.68 2.58
N TYR A 10 20.77 14.50 1.92
CA TYR A 10 20.34 15.42 0.87
C TYR A 10 20.23 14.76 -0.52
N LYS A 11 20.56 13.47 -0.66
CA LYS A 11 20.45 12.72 -1.92
C LYS A 11 19.03 12.24 -2.13
N THR A 12 18.18 13.17 -2.57
CA THR A 12 16.77 12.90 -2.89
C THR A 12 16.65 12.08 -4.18
N ILE A 13 15.48 11.47 -4.40
CA ILE A 13 15.16 10.79 -5.66
C ILE A 13 15.35 11.73 -6.86
N ASP A 14 15.00 13.01 -6.73
CA ASP A 14 15.15 13.98 -7.83
C ASP A 14 16.63 14.23 -8.17
N LYS A 15 17.53 14.23 -7.17
CA LYS A 15 18.97 14.27 -7.43
C LYS A 15 19.47 13.00 -8.11
N ILE A 16 19.02 11.83 -7.66
CA ILE A 16 19.38 10.56 -8.29
C ILE A 16 18.96 10.53 -9.76
N ILE A 17 17.75 10.99 -10.08
CA ILE A 17 17.28 11.05 -11.47
C ILE A 17 18.15 12.01 -12.29
N LYS A 18 18.49 13.18 -11.73
CA LYS A 18 19.39 14.13 -12.38
C LYS A 18 20.78 13.55 -12.65
N ASP A 19 21.31 12.76 -11.71
CA ASP A 19 22.66 12.15 -11.81
C ASP A 19 22.71 11.01 -12.84
N HIS A 20 21.62 10.26 -13.00
CA HIS A 20 21.55 9.08 -13.90
C HIS A 20 21.09 9.40 -15.34
N GLY A 21 20.61 10.61 -15.62
CA GLY A 21 20.33 11.10 -16.98
C GLY A 21 18.92 10.78 -17.51
N GLU A 22 18.73 11.01 -18.80
CA GLU A 22 17.42 11.22 -19.46
C GLU A 22 16.50 9.98 -19.57
N ASN A 23 17.00 8.79 -19.21
CA ASN A 23 16.26 7.52 -19.37
C ASN A 23 15.48 7.10 -18.12
N ILE A 24 15.41 7.95 -17.09
CA ILE A 24 14.69 7.66 -15.84
C ILE A 24 13.59 8.69 -15.63
N SER A 25 12.35 8.20 -15.50
CA SER A 25 11.17 9.01 -15.22
C SER A 25 10.59 8.67 -13.85
N ARG A 26 10.25 9.71 -13.08
CA ARG A 26 9.51 9.56 -11.81
C ARG A 26 8.01 9.54 -12.06
N ILE A 27 7.33 8.54 -11.53
CA ILE A 27 5.86 8.56 -11.46
C ILE A 27 5.43 9.59 -10.43
N ASN A 28 4.44 10.42 -10.78
CA ASN A 28 3.94 11.46 -9.90
C ASN A 28 2.89 10.90 -8.93
N SER A 29 3.37 10.24 -7.87
CA SER A 29 2.54 9.73 -6.78
C SER A 29 3.15 10.12 -5.43
N SER A 30 2.30 10.57 -4.49
CA SER A 30 2.76 10.99 -3.16
C SER A 30 3.16 9.79 -2.29
N HIS A 31 2.38 8.71 -2.37
CA HIS A 31 2.61 7.43 -1.70
C HIS A 31 2.57 6.27 -2.71
N CYS A 32 3.15 5.12 -2.35
CA CYS A 32 3.12 3.93 -3.22
C CYS A 32 1.68 3.47 -3.53
N ILE A 33 0.77 3.59 -2.55
CA ILE A 33 -0.63 3.21 -2.73
C ILE A 33 -1.35 4.11 -3.75
N ASP A 34 -0.89 5.35 -3.94
CA ASP A 34 -1.49 6.31 -4.87
C ASP A 34 -1.30 5.91 -6.34
N MET A 35 -0.46 4.91 -6.61
CA MET A 35 -0.34 4.24 -7.91
C MET A 35 -1.61 3.46 -8.27
N LEU A 36 -2.32 2.94 -7.28
CA LEU A 36 -3.50 2.09 -7.44
C LEU A 36 -4.79 2.88 -7.28
N ALA A 37 -4.86 3.74 -6.27
CA ALA A 37 -6.00 4.61 -6.01
C ALA A 37 -5.50 5.97 -5.50
N SER A 38 -5.90 7.04 -6.17
CA SER A 38 -5.63 8.41 -5.72
C SER A 38 -6.16 8.66 -4.31
N GLU A 39 -5.68 9.71 -3.66
CA GLU A 39 -6.20 10.13 -2.36
C GLU A 39 -7.72 10.32 -2.37
N LYS A 40 -8.26 11.02 -3.38
CA LYS A 40 -9.70 11.19 -3.57
C LYS A 40 -10.45 9.86 -3.75
N GLU A 41 -9.89 8.92 -4.52
CA GLU A 41 -10.49 7.59 -4.65
C GLU A 41 -10.46 6.83 -3.32
N ARG A 42 -9.36 6.90 -2.57
CA ARG A 42 -9.22 6.29 -1.24
C ARG A 42 -10.21 6.88 -0.24
N GLU A 43 -10.41 8.20 -0.24
CA GLU A 43 -11.44 8.86 0.58
C GLU A 43 -12.85 8.38 0.21
N ASN A 44 -13.18 8.29 -1.08
CA ASN A 44 -14.48 7.77 -1.52
C ASN A 44 -14.70 6.31 -1.09
N ILE A 45 -13.67 5.46 -1.21
CA ILE A 45 -13.71 4.07 -0.79
C ILE A 45 -13.92 3.99 0.73
N ALA A 46 -13.16 4.75 1.52
CA ALA A 46 -13.30 4.79 2.98
C ALA A 46 -14.68 5.28 3.42
N ASN A 47 -15.24 6.30 2.75
CA ASN A 47 -16.61 6.77 3.01
C ASN A 47 -17.66 5.70 2.73
N THR A 48 -17.46 4.91 1.67
CA THR A 48 -18.43 3.89 1.23
C THR A 48 -18.38 2.63 2.09
N ILE A 49 -17.18 2.19 2.49
CA ILE A 49 -16.96 0.86 3.09
C ILE A 49 -16.71 0.95 4.60
N ALA A 50 -16.01 2.00 5.01
CA ALA A 50 -15.62 2.21 6.40
C ALA A 50 -16.37 3.39 7.04
N ASN A 51 -17.46 3.89 6.43
CA ASN A 51 -18.25 5.01 6.93
C ASN A 51 -17.40 6.27 7.26
N GLY A 52 -16.34 6.50 6.47
CA GLY A 52 -15.43 7.63 6.64
C GLY A 52 -14.41 7.45 7.77
N GLU A 53 -14.36 6.29 8.41
CA GLU A 53 -13.38 5.97 9.42
C GLU A 53 -11.97 5.79 8.84
N LYS A 54 -10.95 5.84 9.71
CA LYS A 54 -9.56 5.70 9.31
C LYS A 54 -9.28 4.27 8.86
N VAL A 55 -8.70 4.14 7.67
CA VAL A 55 -8.40 2.86 7.02
C VAL A 55 -6.89 2.65 6.90
N TRP A 56 -6.44 1.42 7.16
CA TRP A 56 -5.11 0.95 6.78
C TRP A 56 -5.12 0.38 5.36
N TRP A 57 -4.32 0.95 4.45
CA TRP A 57 -4.34 0.53 3.04
C TRP A 57 -3.32 -0.58 2.78
N LEU A 58 -3.76 -1.67 2.16
CA LEU A 58 -2.94 -2.83 1.81
C LEU A 58 -2.93 -3.07 0.30
N THR A 59 -1.91 -3.79 -0.16
CA THR A 59 -1.82 -4.40 -1.49
C THR A 59 -1.52 -5.89 -1.37
N PRO A 60 -1.76 -6.72 -2.40
CA PRO A 60 -1.48 -8.16 -2.33
C PRO A 60 -0.06 -8.50 -1.87
N GLY A 61 0.93 -7.73 -2.31
CA GLY A 61 2.32 -7.90 -1.88
C GLY A 61 2.52 -7.72 -0.37
N TRP A 62 1.78 -6.83 0.27
CA TRP A 62 1.87 -6.62 1.72
C TRP A 62 1.32 -7.81 2.50
N VAL A 63 0.29 -8.49 1.97
CA VAL A 63 -0.25 -9.71 2.60
C VAL A 63 0.73 -10.87 2.44
N LEU A 64 1.26 -11.06 1.22
CA LEU A 64 2.19 -12.16 0.93
C LEU A 64 3.53 -12.03 1.66
N TYR A 65 4.04 -10.81 1.78
CA TYR A 65 5.38 -10.53 2.29
C TYR A 65 5.34 -9.76 3.61
N ARG A 66 4.25 -9.90 4.39
CA ARG A 66 4.05 -9.15 5.65
C ARG A 66 5.25 -9.23 6.61
N ASN A 67 5.91 -10.39 6.68
CA ASN A 67 7.06 -10.59 7.56
C ASN A 67 8.28 -9.76 7.13
N TYR A 68 8.41 -9.40 5.85
CA TYR A 68 9.45 -8.49 5.36
C TYR A 68 9.02 -7.03 5.52
N VAL A 69 7.76 -6.71 5.25
CA VAL A 69 7.20 -5.35 5.41
C VAL A 69 7.29 -4.88 6.87
N PHE A 70 7.06 -5.79 7.81
CA PHE A 70 7.04 -5.52 9.25
C PHE A 70 8.15 -6.25 10.02
N GLN A 71 9.29 -6.54 9.36
CA GLN A 71 10.37 -7.35 9.96
C GLN A 71 10.94 -6.77 11.27
N ASP A 72 10.90 -5.44 11.41
CA ASP A 72 11.40 -4.72 12.58
C ASP A 72 10.28 -4.38 13.58
N TRP A 73 9.06 -4.88 13.37
CA TRP A 73 7.92 -4.59 14.24
C TRP A 73 7.66 -5.76 15.18
N ASP A 74 7.70 -5.46 16.48
CA ASP A 74 7.19 -6.37 17.49
C ASP A 74 5.66 -6.20 17.69
N LYS A 75 5.11 -6.99 18.60
CA LYS A 75 3.68 -6.92 18.95
C LYS A 75 3.29 -5.58 19.58
N ALA A 76 4.19 -4.92 20.31
CA ALA A 76 3.89 -3.64 20.93
C ALA A 76 3.76 -2.54 19.87
N MET A 77 4.68 -2.50 18.89
CA MET A 77 4.61 -1.57 17.76
C MET A 77 3.35 -1.78 16.94
N ALA A 78 2.95 -3.03 16.69
CA ALA A 78 1.69 -3.34 16.00
C ALA A 78 0.47 -2.79 16.78
N ASN A 79 0.40 -3.07 18.09
CA ASN A 79 -0.68 -2.61 18.97
C ASN A 79 -0.76 -1.08 19.11
N GLU A 80 0.36 -0.37 18.98
CA GLU A 80 0.36 1.09 18.99
C GLU A 80 -0.12 1.68 17.65
N ASN A 81 0.16 0.99 16.54
CA ASN A 81 0.00 1.56 15.21
C ASN A 81 -1.28 1.15 14.48
N PHE A 82 -1.74 -0.09 14.59
CA PHE A 82 -2.91 -0.55 13.83
C PHE A 82 -4.25 -0.13 14.43
N PRO A 83 -4.50 -0.21 15.75
CA PRO A 83 -5.84 0.03 16.32
C PRO A 83 -6.42 1.43 16.08
N LYS A 84 -5.59 2.42 15.71
CA LYS A 84 -6.06 3.76 15.31
C LYS A 84 -6.81 3.79 13.97
N HIS A 85 -6.80 2.69 13.21
CA HIS A 85 -7.54 2.52 11.96
C HIS A 85 -8.85 1.80 12.25
N THR A 86 -9.80 2.53 12.84
CA THR A 86 -11.08 2.00 13.30
C THR A 86 -11.92 1.40 12.17
N GLY A 87 -11.74 1.92 10.94
CA GLY A 87 -12.38 1.42 9.72
C GLY A 87 -11.76 0.13 9.18
N GLY A 88 -10.78 -0.44 9.89
CA GLY A 88 -10.08 -1.65 9.50
C GLY A 88 -8.98 -1.43 8.46
N ALA A 89 -8.59 -2.53 7.82
CA ALA A 89 -7.65 -2.53 6.71
C ALA A 89 -8.39 -2.85 5.39
N ILE A 90 -8.14 -2.06 4.36
CA ILE A 90 -8.67 -2.29 3.02
C ILE A 90 -7.54 -2.71 2.08
N LEU A 91 -7.68 -3.90 1.50
CA LEU A 91 -6.78 -4.46 0.50
C LEU A 91 -7.24 -4.07 -0.90
N LEU A 92 -6.50 -3.21 -1.57
CA LEU A 92 -6.76 -2.86 -2.98
C LEU A 92 -6.31 -4.00 -3.89
N ASP A 93 -7.27 -4.73 -4.45
CA ASP A 93 -7.03 -5.90 -5.29
C ASP A 93 -7.40 -5.64 -6.76
N GLY A 94 -6.38 -5.39 -7.58
CA GLY A 94 -6.53 -5.22 -9.03
C GLY A 94 -6.33 -6.49 -9.86
N ILE A 95 -5.97 -7.62 -9.22
CA ILE A 95 -5.52 -8.84 -9.91
C ILE A 95 -6.32 -10.10 -9.53
N GLY A 96 -7.33 -9.98 -8.67
CA GLY A 96 -8.11 -11.13 -8.18
C GLY A 96 -7.32 -12.00 -7.21
N PHE A 97 -6.37 -11.39 -6.49
CA PHE A 97 -5.56 -12.08 -5.48
C PHE A 97 -6.42 -12.66 -4.35
N TRP A 98 -7.38 -11.89 -3.85
CA TRP A 98 -8.09 -12.25 -2.62
C TRP A 98 -8.91 -13.53 -2.75
N GLU A 99 -9.64 -13.69 -3.86
CA GLU A 99 -10.52 -14.84 -4.08
C GLU A 99 -9.77 -16.17 -3.95
N LYS A 100 -8.65 -16.30 -4.68
CA LYS A 100 -7.81 -17.49 -4.62
C LYS A 100 -7.09 -17.61 -3.28
N TYR A 101 -6.46 -16.54 -2.81
CA TYR A 101 -5.60 -16.61 -1.62
C TYR A 101 -6.39 -16.89 -0.33
N SER A 102 -7.58 -16.32 -0.19
CA SER A 102 -8.45 -16.57 0.96
C SER A 102 -9.03 -17.97 1.00
N SER A 103 -9.24 -18.59 -0.17
CA SER A 103 -9.66 -20.00 -0.26
C SER A 103 -8.49 -20.95 0.05
N ASP A 104 -7.31 -20.68 -0.50
CA ASP A 104 -6.15 -21.57 -0.37
C ASP A 104 -5.46 -21.45 1.00
N HIS A 105 -5.47 -20.26 1.60
CA HIS A 105 -4.70 -19.91 2.81
C HIS A 105 -5.48 -19.02 3.80
N PRO A 106 -6.70 -19.41 4.22
CA PRO A 106 -7.51 -18.61 5.15
C PRO A 106 -6.79 -18.31 6.47
N GLU A 107 -6.00 -19.25 6.99
CA GLU A 107 -5.25 -19.13 8.24
C GLU A 107 -4.26 -17.97 8.22
N LYS A 108 -3.60 -17.72 7.08
CA LYS A 108 -2.62 -16.64 6.96
C LYS A 108 -3.28 -15.27 6.99
N ILE A 109 -4.49 -15.16 6.45
CA ILE A 109 -5.29 -13.93 6.50
C ILE A 109 -5.74 -13.68 7.93
N LEU A 110 -6.30 -14.70 8.59
CA LEU A 110 -6.75 -14.59 9.98
C LEU A 110 -5.59 -14.23 10.91
N GLU A 111 -4.46 -14.91 10.80
CA GLU A 111 -3.27 -14.60 11.60
C GLU A 111 -2.78 -13.16 11.37
N PHE A 112 -2.87 -12.65 10.14
CA PHE A 112 -2.46 -11.27 9.85
C PHE A 112 -3.45 -10.27 10.45
N SER A 113 -4.75 -10.54 10.30
CA SER A 113 -5.82 -9.73 10.88
C SER A 113 -5.72 -9.68 12.40
N ASP A 114 -5.47 -10.83 13.04
CA ASP A 114 -5.30 -10.97 14.50
C ASP A 114 -4.06 -10.23 14.99
N TRP A 115 -2.93 -10.35 14.27
CA TRP A 115 -1.71 -9.63 14.62
C TRP A 115 -1.89 -8.11 14.51
N MET A 116 -2.64 -7.62 13.52
CA MET A 116 -2.97 -6.20 13.41
C MET A 116 -4.07 -5.76 14.39
N GLY A 117 -4.89 -6.67 14.90
CA GLY A 117 -6.07 -6.34 15.71
C GLY A 117 -7.17 -5.59 14.97
N ILE A 118 -7.16 -5.63 13.63
CA ILE A 118 -8.16 -4.98 12.76
C ILE A 118 -8.53 -5.92 11.61
N GLN A 119 -9.77 -5.83 11.14
CA GLN A 119 -10.26 -6.66 10.03
C GLN A 119 -9.61 -6.27 8.71
N ILE A 120 -9.22 -7.26 7.88
CA ILE A 120 -8.84 -7.05 6.48
C ILE A 120 -10.06 -7.27 5.57
N GLN A 121 -10.38 -6.28 4.75
CA GLN A 121 -11.45 -6.35 3.76
C GLN A 121 -10.88 -6.13 2.35
N PRO A 122 -11.18 -7.01 1.38
CA PRO A 122 -10.77 -6.79 -0.01
C PRO A 122 -11.63 -5.71 -0.67
N TYR A 123 -11.01 -4.92 -1.52
CA TYR A 123 -11.70 -4.00 -2.42
C TYR A 123 -11.16 -4.14 -3.84
N LYS A 124 -12.03 -4.58 -4.75
CA LYS A 124 -11.66 -4.79 -6.15
C LYS A 124 -11.50 -3.43 -6.84
N ILE A 125 -10.36 -3.24 -7.49
CA ILE A 125 -10.06 -2.04 -8.28
C ILE A 125 -9.70 -2.39 -9.73
N SER A 126 -9.77 -1.40 -10.62
CA SER A 126 -9.14 -1.51 -11.94
C SER A 126 -7.66 -1.11 -11.86
N LEU A 127 -6.83 -1.59 -12.78
CA LEU A 127 -5.45 -1.13 -12.95
C LEU A 127 -5.31 0.04 -13.93
N ASN A 128 -6.42 0.71 -14.30
CA ASN A 128 -6.38 1.81 -15.27
C ASN A 128 -5.50 2.96 -14.79
N ARG A 129 -5.65 3.40 -13.54
CA ARG A 129 -4.82 4.46 -12.96
C ARG A 129 -3.33 4.13 -13.03
N TYR A 130 -2.97 2.92 -12.65
CA TYR A 130 -1.58 2.44 -12.72
C TYR A 130 -1.05 2.51 -14.16
N LYS A 131 -1.82 1.98 -15.11
CA LYS A 131 -1.50 2.04 -16.54
C LYS A 131 -1.34 3.48 -17.04
N ASP A 132 -2.27 4.36 -16.70
CA ASP A 132 -2.26 5.75 -17.16
C ASP A 132 -1.05 6.51 -16.60
N LEU A 133 -0.71 6.32 -15.33
CA LEU A 133 0.49 6.88 -14.71
C LEU A 133 1.79 6.40 -15.39
N LEU A 134 1.84 5.13 -15.82
CA LEU A 134 2.98 4.62 -16.60
C LEU A 134 3.04 5.26 -17.99
N LEU A 135 1.90 5.35 -18.68
CA LEU A 135 1.81 5.94 -20.02
C LEU A 135 2.20 7.43 -20.01
N GLU A 136 1.88 8.19 -18.96
CA GLU A 136 2.34 9.58 -18.78
C GLU A 136 3.87 9.73 -18.76
N LYS A 137 4.61 8.64 -18.49
CA LYS A 137 6.07 8.65 -18.41
C LYS A 137 6.76 7.98 -19.58
N ILE A 138 6.00 7.33 -20.46
CA ILE A 138 6.50 6.80 -21.72
C ILE A 138 6.58 7.99 -22.70
N LYS A 139 7.81 8.35 -23.06
CA LYS A 139 8.13 9.25 -24.16
C LYS A 139 8.72 8.45 -25.30
#